data_AF-A0AAD1WWL5-F1
#
_entry.id   AF-A0AAD1WWL5-F1
#
_cell.length_a   1.000
_cell.length_b   1.000
_cell.length_c   1.000
_cell.angle_alpha   90.00
_cell.angle_beta   90.00
_cell.angle_gamma   90.00
#
_symmetry.space_group_name_H-M   'P 1'
#
loop_
_entity.id
_entity.type
_entity.pdbx_description
1 polymer ?
#
loop_
_entity_poly.entity_id
_entity_poly.type
_entity_poly.pdbx_seq_one_letter_code
_entity_poly.pdbx_strand_id
1 'polypeptide(L)' 'EPRYTLKNEKFYRTEMLPKIHQKVIQKVKTMLQPENAGNSLSFTTDCWSGSTESLMSLTCHFIDNGWTKRQLVLNTK' A
#
# COMPACT_ATOMS: atom_id res chain seq x y z
N GLU A 1 6.51 -36.31 -16.37
CA GLU A 1 6.43 -34.90 -16.81
C GLU A 1 6.02 -34.00 -15.65
N PRO A 2 6.58 -32.78 -15.53
CA PRO A 2 6.16 -31.86 -14.48
C PRO A 2 4.72 -31.40 -14.72
N ARG A 3 3.86 -31.57 -13.73
CA ARG A 3 2.41 -31.25 -13.80
C ARG A 3 2.11 -29.76 -13.59
N TYR A 4 3.12 -28.89 -13.55
CA TYR A 4 2.94 -27.45 -13.40
C TYR A 4 3.85 -26.68 -14.35
N THR A 5 3.30 -25.62 -14.94
CA THR A 5 4.04 -24.66 -15.74
C THR A 5 4.38 -23.45 -14.88
N LEU A 6 5.66 -23.17 -14.70
CA LEU A 6 6.12 -21.95 -14.05
C LEU A 6 5.67 -20.74 -14.87
N LYS A 7 5.18 -19.72 -14.16
CA LYS A 7 4.83 -18.44 -14.77
C LYS A 7 6.11 -17.65 -15.03
N ASN A 8 6.12 -16.91 -16.14
CA ASN A 8 7.27 -16.08 -16.51
C ASN A 8 7.17 -14.67 -15.91
N GLU A 9 8.25 -13.90 -16.01
CA GLU A 9 8.31 -12.50 -15.56
C GLU A 9 7.12 -11.68 -16.08
N LYS A 10 6.76 -11.84 -17.36
CA LYS A 10 5.65 -11.12 -17.99
C LYS A 10 4.34 -11.33 -17.23
N PHE A 11 4.00 -12.57 -16.89
CA PHE A 11 2.81 -12.86 -16.09
C PHE A 11 2.83 -12.11 -14.74
N TYR A 12 3.96 -12.16 -14.03
CA TYR A 12 4.09 -11.48 -12.74
C TYR A 12 3.94 -9.95 -12.88
N ARG A 13 4.63 -9.35 -13.86
CA ARG A 13 4.63 -7.90 -14.07
C ARG A 13 3.30 -7.37 -14.59
N THR A 14 2.72 -8.00 -15.62
CA THR A 14 1.58 -7.42 -16.34
C THR A 14 0.23 -7.91 -15.84
N GLU A 15 0.18 -9.06 -15.15
CA GLU A 15 -1.08 -9.62 -14.66
C GLU A 15 -1.14 -9.67 -13.14
N MET A 16 -0.14 -10.26 -12.49
CA MET A 16 -0.21 -10.54 -11.06
C MET A 16 -0.01 -9.28 -10.20
N LEU A 17 1.03 -8.48 -10.47
CA LEU A 17 1.32 -7.26 -9.70
C LEU A 17 0.17 -6.25 -9.74
N PRO A 18 -0.45 -5.91 -10.89
CA PRO A 18 -1.60 -5.01 -10.92
C PRO A 18 -2.79 -5.54 -10.12
N LYS A 19 -3.09 -6.85 -10.23
CA LYS A 19 -4.17 -7.50 -9.46
C LYS A 19 -3.92 -7.43 -7.96
N ILE A 20 -2.70 -7.69 -7.51
CA ILE A 20 -2.32 -7.60 -6.09
C ILE A 20 -2.39 -6.15 -5.61
N HIS A 21 -1.86 -5.22 -6.39
CA HIS A 21 -1.90 -3.79 -6.07
C HIS A 21 -3.33 -3.31 -5.86
N GLN A 22 -4.26 -3.67 -6.76
CA GLN A 22 -5.67 -3.33 -6.59
C GLN A 22 -6.30 -3.94 -5.32
N LYS A 23 -5.96 -5.19 -4.99
CA LYS A 23 -6.41 -5.81 -3.72
C LYS A 23 -5.89 -5.04 -2.51
N VAL A 24 -4.63 -4.59 -2.53
CA VAL A 24 -4.04 -3.80 -1.46
C VAL A 24 -4.71 -2.43 -1.36
N ILE A 25 -4.95 -1.74 -2.48
CA ILE A 25 -5.71 -0.48 -2.52
C ILE A 25 -7.07 -0.66 -1.85
N GLN A 26 -7.81 -1.71 -2.21
CA GLN A 26 -9.13 -1.96 -1.65
C GLN A 26 -9.06 -2.21 -0.14
N LYS A 27 -8.07 -3.00 0.31
CA LYS A 27 -7.83 -3.23 1.74
C LYS A 27 -7.54 -1.92 2.48
N VAL A 28 -6.66 -1.07 1.94
CA VAL A 28 -6.32 0.24 2.53
C VAL A 28 -7.56 1.13 2.62
N LYS A 29 -8.36 1.20 1.54
CA LYS A 29 -9.63 1.95 1.53
C LYS A 29 -10.61 1.47 2.58
N THR A 30 -10.73 0.16 2.78
CA THR A 30 -11.56 -0.41 3.85
C THR A 30 -11.01 -0.03 5.23
N MET A 31 -9.70 -0.16 5.45
CA MET A 31 -9.08 0.19 6.74
C MET A 31 -9.24 1.68 7.09
N LEU A 32 -9.26 2.57 6.11
CA LEU A 32 -9.41 4.02 6.28
C LEU A 32 -10.87 4.48 6.40
N GLN A 33 -11.85 3.57 6.31
CA GLN A 33 -13.24 3.97 6.53
C GLN A 33 -13.45 4.51 7.96
N PRO A 34 -14.33 5.49 8.18
CA PRO A 34 -14.55 6.10 9.50
C PRO A 34 -14.89 5.08 10.59
N GLU A 35 -15.62 4.02 10.26
CA GLU A 35 -15.94 2.95 11.19
C GLU A 35 -14.73 2.12 11.65
N ASN A 36 -13.59 2.20 10.95
CA ASN A 36 -12.38 1.44 11.25
C ASN A 36 -11.23 2.31 11.77
N ALA A 37 -11.04 3.50 11.19
CA ALA A 37 -9.94 4.41 11.52
C ALA A 37 -10.36 5.60 12.39
N GLY A 38 -11.67 5.78 12.61
CA GLY A 38 -12.21 6.96 13.26
C GLY A 38 -11.99 8.24 12.45
N ASN A 39 -12.10 9.38 13.13
CA ASN A 39 -11.97 10.71 12.52
C ASN A 39 -10.61 11.37 12.81
N SER A 40 -9.74 10.71 13.57
CA SER A 40 -8.44 11.23 13.99
C SER A 40 -7.32 10.56 13.20
N LEU A 41 -7.01 11.15 12.04
CA LEU A 41 -5.91 10.71 11.18
C LEU A 41 -4.74 11.68 11.30
N SER A 42 -3.52 11.14 11.28
CA SER A 42 -2.28 11.91 11.20
C SER A 42 -1.48 11.49 9.99
N PHE A 43 -0.77 12.43 9.37
CA PHE A 43 0.00 12.16 8.16
C PHE A 43 1.44 12.57 8.35
N THR A 44 2.35 11.73 7.86
CA THR A 44 3.77 12.06 7.74
C THR A 44 4.17 11.97 6.30
N THR A 45 4.93 12.96 5.85
CA THR A 45 5.58 12.96 4.55
C THR A 45 7.08 12.84 4.78
N ASP A 46 7.71 11.84 4.17
CA ASP A 46 9.17 11.73 4.13
C ASP A 46 9.63 12.09 2.72
N CYS A 47 10.57 13.02 2.61
CA CYS A 47 11.07 13.56 1.34
C CYS A 47 12.58 13.40 1.30
N TRP A 48 13.10 12.89 0.20
CA TRP A 48 14.54 12.77 0.00
C TRP A 48 14.91 12.94 -1.48
N SER A 49 16.16 13.33 -1.73
CA SER A 49 16.66 13.44 -3.09
C SER A 49 17.14 12.08 -3.58
N GLY A 50 16.58 11.59 -4.68
CA GLY A 50 17.14 10.50 -5.47
C GLY A 50 18.23 11.00 -6.42
N SER A 51 18.85 10.08 -7.16
CA SER A 51 19.93 10.43 -8.11
C SER A 51 19.46 11.32 -9.27
N THR A 52 18.19 11.20 -9.67
CA THR A 52 17.62 11.91 -10.82
C THR A 52 16.31 12.63 -10.53
N GLU A 53 15.68 12.37 -9.39
CA GLU A 53 14.38 12.92 -9.02
C GLU A 53 14.24 13.09 -7.50
N SER A 54 13.38 14.00 -7.08
CA SER A 54 12.98 14.11 -5.68
C SER A 54 11.92 13.07 -5.38
N LEU A 55 12.13 12.32 -4.30
CA LEU A 55 11.24 11.28 -3.83
C LEU A 55 10.43 11.77 -2.63
N MET A 56 9.19 11.30 -2.54
CA MET A 56 8.23 11.63 -1.49
C MET A 56 7.38 10.41 -1.14
N SER A 57 7.35 10.04 0.13
CA SER A 57 6.38 9.10 0.68
C SER A 57 5.31 9.82 1.49
N LEU A 58 4.08 9.33 1.42
CA LEU A 58 2.97 9.77 2.28
C LEU A 58 2.49 8.59 3.11
N THR A 59 2.50 8.75 4.43
CA THR A 59 2.06 7.72 5.37
C THR A 59 0.95 8.26 6.27
N CYS A 60 -0.15 7.51 6.39
CA CYS A 60 -1.25 7.78 7.29
C CYS A 60 -1.10 6.95 8.58
N HIS A 61 -1.40 7.58 9.71
CA HIS A 61 -1.35 6.99 11.05
C HIS A 61 -2.70 7.21 11.74
N PHE A 62 -3.20 6.18 12.41
CA PHE A 62 -4.44 6.24 13.20
C PHE A 62 -4.46 5.14 14.27
N ILE A 63 -5.42 5.21 15.20
CA ILE A 63 -5.70 4.15 16.16
C ILE A 63 -6.98 3.46 15.71
N ASP A 64 -6.95 2.15 15.53
CA ASP A 64 -8.13 1.39 15.12
C ASP A 64 -9.05 1.04 16.30
N ASN A 65 -10.18 0.40 16.01
CA ASN A 65 -11.16 -0.04 17.01
C ASN A 65 -10.58 -1.00 18.07
N GLY A 66 -9.47 -1.68 17.76
CA GLY A 66 -8.74 -2.53 18.69
C GLY A 66 -7.72 -1.77 19.53
N TRP A 67 -7.79 -0.44 19.57
CA TRP A 67 -6.83 0.44 20.23
C TRP A 67 -5.38 0.19 19.75
N THR A 68 -5.22 -0.22 18.50
CA THR A 68 -3.91 -0.53 17.91
C THR A 68 -3.50 0.58 16.96
N LYS A 69 -2.29 1.10 17.13
CA LYS A 69 -1.70 2.06 16.19
C LYS A 69 -1.50 1.38 14.83
N ARG A 70 -2.10 1.96 13.79
CA ARG A 70 -1.92 1.56 12.38
C ARG A 70 -1.10 2.61 11.65
N GLN A 71 -0.30 2.12 10.71
CA GLN A 71 0.50 2.92 9.79
C GLN A 71 0.30 2.37 8.37
N LEU A 72 -0.14 3.22 7.45
CA LEU A 72 -0.42 2.86 6.06
C LEU A 72 0.34 3.79 5.11
N VAL A 73 1.20 3.24 4.26
CA VAL A 73 1.83 3.98 3.18
C VAL A 73 0.81 4.16 2.06
N LEU A 74 0.45 5.41 1.77
CA LEU A 74 -0.57 5.77 0.79
C LEU A 74 0.03 6.04 -0.59
N ASN A 75 1.25 6.56 -0.62
CA ASN A 75 1.95 6.87 -1.85
C ASN A 75 3.47 6.85 -1.62
N THR A 76 4.19 6.46 -2.66
CA THR A 76 5.64 6.62 -2.81
C THR A 76 5.87 7.07 -4.24
N LYS A 77 6.40 8.27 -4.43
CA LYS A 77 6.78 8.80 -5.73
C LYS A 77 8.21 9.27 -5.71
#